data_AF-A0A853FRL3-F1
#
_entry.id   AF-A0A853FRL3-F1
#
_cell.length_a   1.000
_cell.length_b   1.000
_cell.length_c   1.000
_cell.angle_alpha   90.00
_cell.angle_beta   90.00
_cell.angle_gamma   90.00
#
_symmetry.space_group_name_H-M   'P 1'
#
loop_
_entity.id
_entity.type
_entity.pdbx_description
1 polymer ?
#
loop_
_entity_poly.entity_id
_entity_poly.type
_entity_poly.pdbx_seq_one_letter_code
_entity_poly.pdbx_strand_id
1 'polypeptide(L)' 'MTRSLALMAGIAGAAGAAGLTTLVKPEAARALLRLPEGEATSYALRIAGMMLFALGLFLGGFAAVFTLVGSAV' A
#
# COMPACT_ATOMS: atom_id res chain seq x y z
N MET A 1 -23.35 2.42 1.15
CA MET A 1 -22.15 1.62 1.51
C MET A 1 -21.19 1.36 0.35
N THR A 2 -21.67 1.27 -0.90
CA THR A 2 -20.85 0.99 -2.09
C THR A 2 -19.74 2.02 -2.40
N ARG A 3 -20.01 3.32 -2.15
CA ARG A 3 -19.00 4.39 -2.37
C ARG A 3 -17.78 4.23 -1.45
N SER A 4 -17.98 3.78 -0.22
CA SER A 4 -16.90 3.55 0.75
C SER A 4 -16.02 2.36 0.33
N LEU A 5 -16.61 1.30 -0.25
CA LEU A 5 -15.86 0.17 -0.80
C LEU A 5 -15.00 0.57 -2.00
N ALA A 6 -15.53 1.41 -2.90
CA ALA A 6 -14.76 1.93 -4.02
C ALA A 6 -13.56 2.78 -3.55
N LEU A 7 -13.74 3.60 -2.51
CA LEU A 7 -12.65 4.35 -1.89
C LEU A 7 -11.63 3.42 -1.22
N MET A 8 -12.07 2.40 -0.49
CA MET A 8 -11.17 1.41 0.11
C MET A 8 -10.34 0.67 -0.95
N ALA A 9 -10.95 0.25 -2.06
CA ALA A 9 -10.25 -0.40 -3.16
C ALA A 9 -9.23 0.54 -3.83
N GLY A 10 -9.60 1.81 -4.05
CA GLY A 10 -8.68 2.81 -4.60
C GLY A 10 -7.48 3.08 -3.68
N ILE A 11 -7.73 3.28 -2.39
CA ILE A 11 -6.69 3.49 -1.38
C ILE A 11 -5.82 2.23 -1.25
N ALA A 12 -6.43 1.04 -1.27
CA ALA A 12 -5.72 -0.23 -1.23
C ALA A 12 -4.74 -0.38 -2.39
N GLY A 13 -5.19 -0.07 -3.61
CA GLY A 13 -4.35 -0.11 -4.80
C GLY A 13 -3.19 0.89 -4.73
N ALA A 14 -3.47 2.14 -4.37
CA ALA A 14 -2.44 3.16 -4.25
C ALA A 14 -1.41 2.85 -3.15
N ALA A 15 -1.87 2.46 -1.95
CA ALA A 15 -1.02 2.11 -0.83
C ALA A 15 -0.19 0.84 -1.10
N GLY A 16 -0.82 -0.19 -1.67
CA GLY A 16 -0.16 -1.43 -2.06
C GLY A 16 0.91 -1.21 -3.12
N ALA A 17 0.60 -0.45 -4.18
CA ALA A 17 1.55 -0.12 -5.23
C ALA A 17 2.73 0.73 -4.71
N ALA A 18 2.45 1.72 -3.86
CA ALA A 18 3.48 2.55 -3.24
C ALA A 18 4.38 1.73 -2.30
N GLY A 19 3.78 0.87 -1.45
CA GLY A 19 4.52 -0.03 -0.56
C GLY A 19 5.40 -1.01 -1.33
N LEU A 20 4.84 -1.67 -2.36
CA LEU A 20 5.60 -2.60 -3.21
C LEU A 20 6.73 -1.90 -3.97
N THR A 21 6.48 -0.72 -4.53
CA THR A 21 7.50 0.07 -5.22
C THR A 21 8.62 0.47 -4.27
N THR A 22 8.27 0.84 -3.03
CA THR A 22 9.25 1.17 -1.97
C THR A 22 10.10 -0.04 -1.56
N LEU A 23 9.53 -1.25 -1.57
CA LEU A 23 10.25 -2.48 -1.21
C LEU A 23 11.12 -3.03 -2.35
N VAL A 24 10.64 -2.97 -3.59
CA VAL A 24 11.36 -3.52 -4.76
C VAL A 24 12.39 -2.53 -5.30
N LYS A 25 12.09 -1.23 -5.27
CA LYS A 25 12.96 -0.14 -5.74
C LYS A 25 13.13 0.93 -4.66
N PRO A 26 13.81 0.60 -3.54
CA PRO A 26 14.03 1.55 -2.45
C PRO A 26 14.78 2.80 -2.90
N GLU A 27 15.68 2.69 -3.88
CA GLU A 27 16.40 3.85 -4.43
C GLU A 27 15.48 4.83 -5.16
N ALA A 28 14.51 4.34 -5.92
CA ALA A 28 13.53 5.19 -6.60
C ALA A 28 12.62 5.90 -5.60
N ALA A 29 12.17 5.19 -4.55
CA ALA A 29 11.39 5.79 -3.48
C ALA A 29 12.21 6.82 -2.67
N ARG A 30 13.48 6.53 -2.40
CA ARG A 30 14.41 7.45 -1.73
C ARG A 30 14.64 8.70 -2.56
N ALA A 31 14.86 8.56 -3.87
CA ALA A 31 15.05 9.67 -4.80
C ALA A 31 13.79 10.54 -4.94
N LEU A 32 12.62 9.91 -5.04
CA LEU A 32 11.34 10.60 -5.09
C LEU A 32 11.09 11.43 -3.83
N LEU A 33 11.42 10.89 -2.67
CA LEU A 33 11.27 11.55 -1.37
C LEU A 33 12.45 12.48 -1.02
N ARG A 34 13.47 12.57 -1.89
CA ARG A 34 14.71 13.35 -1.67
C ARG A 34 15.37 13.08 -0.31
N LEU A 35 15.37 11.82 0.10
CA LEU A 35 15.89 11.41 1.40
C LEU A 35 17.42 11.24 1.36
N PRO A 36 18.13 11.58 2.45
CA PRO A 36 19.57 11.43 2.53
C PRO A 36 19.98 9.95 2.57
N GLU A 37 21.16 9.66 2.03
CA GLU A 37 21.73 8.32 2.08
C GLU A 37 22.16 7.96 3.51
N GLY A 38 21.82 6.75 3.92
CA GLY A 38 22.11 6.25 5.25
C GLY A 38 21.38 4.94 5.55
N GLU A 39 21.99 4.12 6.40
CA GLU A 39 21.40 2.85 6.83
C GLU A 39 20.08 3.06 7.58
N ALA A 40 20.02 4.06 8.46
CA ALA A 40 18.80 4.42 9.19
C ALA A 40 17.65 4.81 8.25
N THR A 41 17.92 5.63 7.22
CA THR A 41 16.93 6.02 6.21
C THR A 41 16.43 4.80 5.45
N SER A 42 17.35 3.91 5.06
CA SER A 42 17.02 2.71 4.28
C SER A 42 16.17 1.73 5.09
N TYR A 43 16.47 1.58 6.38
CA TYR A 43 15.69 0.76 7.31
C TYR A 43 14.28 1.34 7.54
N ALA A 44 14.18 2.64 7.80
CA ALA A 44 12.91 3.33 7.96
C ALA A 44 12.03 3.21 6.70
N LEU A 45 12.63 3.35 5.52
CA LEU A 45 11.95 3.20 4.24
C LEU A 45 11.43 1.78 4.03
N ARG A 46 12.16 0.77 4.49
CA ARG A 46 11.73 -0.64 4.49
C ARG A 46 10.50 -0.86 5.37
N ILE A 47 10.50 -0.32 6.60
CA ILE A 47 9.35 -0.38 7.51
C ILE A 47 8.14 0.31 6.87
N ALA A 48 8.33 1.53 6.37
CA ALA A 48 7.26 2.27 5.71
C ALA A 48 6.69 1.49 4.51
N GLY A 49 7.55 0.90 3.68
CA GLY A 49 7.14 0.05 2.56
C GLY A 49 6.33 -1.17 3.00
N MET A 50 6.78 -1.90 4.04
CA MET A 50 6.04 -3.04 4.60
C MET A 50 4.67 -2.62 5.16
N MET A 51 4.60 -1.51 5.88
CA MET A 51 3.35 -1.01 6.46
C MET A 51 2.37 -0.55 5.37
N LEU A 52 2.83 0.18 4.36
CA LEU A 52 2.02 0.59 3.21
C LEU A 52 1.49 -0.61 2.42
N PHE A 53 2.34 -1.61 2.20
CA PHE A 53 1.95 -2.82 1.51
C PHE A 53 0.92 -3.63 2.31
N ALA A 54 1.15 -3.81 3.61
CA ALA A 54 0.21 -4.49 4.51
C ALA A 54 -1.14 -3.76 4.59
N LEU A 55 -1.14 -2.43 4.64
CA LEU A 55 -2.35 -1.62 4.57
C LEU A 55 -3.11 -1.85 3.25
N GLY A 56 -2.39 -1.87 2.13
CA GLY A 56 -2.95 -2.16 0.81
C GLY A 56 -3.62 -3.54 0.76
N LEU A 57 -2.93 -4.58 1.25
CA LEU A 57 -3.46 -5.93 1.35
C LEU A 57 -4.69 -6.01 2.27
N PHE A 58 -4.66 -5.31 3.40
CA PHE A 58 -5.76 -5.30 4.36
C PHE A 58 -7.00 -4.65 3.74
N LEU A 59 -6.89 -3.42 3.26
CA LEU A 59 -8.02 -2.70 2.66
C LEU A 59 -8.53 -3.39 1.39
N GLY A 60 -7.61 -3.89 0.55
CA GLY A 60 -7.95 -4.60 -0.68
C GLY A 60 -8.63 -5.94 -0.40
N GLY A 61 -8.12 -6.69 0.57
CA GLY A 61 -8.72 -7.95 1.03
C GLY A 61 -10.14 -7.73 1.60
N PHE A 62 -10.33 -6.73 2.45
CA PHE A 62 -11.65 -6.36 2.95
C PHE A 62 -12.61 -5.97 1.83
N ALA A 63 -12.18 -5.11 0.90
CA ALA A 63 -13.00 -4.69 -0.23
C ALA A 63 -13.37 -5.87 -1.16
N ALA A 64 -12.43 -6.78 -1.41
CA ALA A 64 -12.64 -7.97 -2.23
C ALA A 64 -13.66 -8.92 -1.60
N VAL A 65 -13.51 -9.25 -0.30
CA VAL A 65 -14.43 -10.13 0.41
C VAL A 65 -15.85 -9.54 0.44
N PHE A 66 -16.00 -8.24 0.76
CA PHE A 66 -17.31 -7.60 0.76
C PHE A 66 -17.96 -7.55 -0.62
N THR A 67 -17.17 -7.37 -1.67
CA THR A 67 -17.68 -7.41 -3.06
C THR A 67 -18.16 -8.81 -3.40
N LEU A 68 -17.39 -9.84 -3.03
CA LEU A 68 -17.70 -11.23 -3.34
C LEU A 68 -18.92 -11.74 -2.55
N VAL A 69 -18.99 -11.43 -1.25
CA VAL A 69 -20.16 -11.73 -0.40
C VAL A 69 -21.39 -10.94 -0.82
N GLY A 70 -21.22 -9.66 -1.16
CA GLY A 70 -22.33 -8.81 -1.65
C GLY A 70 -22.84 -9.21 -3.04
N SER A 71 -22.03 -9.88 -3.86
CA SER A 71 -22.43 -10.44 -5.16
C SER A 71 -23.06 -11.85 -5.07
N ALA A 72 -22.98 -12.49 -3.91
CA ALA A 72 -23.51 -13.83 -3.67
C ALA A 72 -24.95 -13.83 -3.10
N VAL A 73 -25.57 -12.65 -2.95
CA VAL A 73 -26.95 -12.43 -2.46
C VAL A 73 -27.83 -11.87 -3.57
#